data_AF-X1H4I1-F1
#
_entry.id   AF-X1H4I1-F1
#
_cell.length_a   1.000
_cell.length_b   1.000
_cell.length_c   1.000
_cell.angle_alpha   90.00
_cell.angle_beta   90.00
_cell.angle_gamma   90.00
#
_symmetry.space_group_name_H-M   'P 1'
#
loop_
_entity.id
_entity.type
_entity.pdbx_description
1 polymer ?
#
loop_
_entity_poly.entity_id
_entity_poly.type
_entity_poly.pdbx_seq_one_letter_code
_entity_poly.pdbx_strand_id
1 'polypeptide(L)'
;MGKKENYDHIILWMTYNNNYLKWSDFLNDKAPIFINQSALSKNMNILLKKDLVKKDDKKEYRITRTGKAEYAKILRFYDLDRQSILNEESKRIEEITKRTIRFFERYNIEEDDIKFRFLNNVLTLPFEKLKGSLDSEEDFNEILLFLSVNHPNQYPEYISPEAFSMKYGIDKLDLEFNIRKIIEKNVYSTKFFKLEVDDDKVYYFQANEKIEKVLSAITEDHITKFTYLNKLYEKTPNGTPQLTLESTIDAILLEICDHLFDARLKESLGIFLPDYIKYLAYKMETQKKLEEITDKLEGTIWRDFQYYSAANEPPKTYDENQENYYISPQIFEILDDYYIIPSTSA
;
A
#
# COMPACT_ATOMS: atom_id res chain seq x y z
N MET A 1 36.04 -4.53 -6.22
CA MET A 1 36.54 -4.50 -4.81
C MET A 1 35.47 -5.12 -3.93
N GLY A 2 35.78 -6.20 -3.21
CA GLY A 2 34.79 -6.98 -2.47
C GLY A 2 34.05 -6.16 -1.41
N LYS A 3 32.72 -6.24 -1.40
CA LYS A 3 31.85 -5.64 -0.37
C LYS A 3 32.28 -6.18 1.00
N LYS A 4 33.09 -5.42 1.72
CA LYS A 4 33.41 -5.71 3.12
C LYS A 4 32.16 -5.34 3.91
N GLU A 5 31.40 -6.34 4.35
CA GLU A 5 30.24 -6.12 5.22
C GLU A 5 30.67 -5.30 6.43
N ASN A 6 30.10 -4.11 6.58
CA ASN A 6 30.41 -3.23 7.69
C ASN A 6 29.54 -3.64 8.89
N TYR A 7 29.99 -4.68 9.60
CA TYR A 7 29.27 -5.24 10.74
C TYR A 7 28.97 -4.20 11.83
N ASP A 8 29.77 -3.15 11.99
CA ASP A 8 29.46 -2.05 12.90
C ASP A 8 28.14 -1.36 12.52
N HIS A 9 27.94 -1.10 11.24
CA HIS A 9 26.72 -0.46 10.72
C HIS A 9 25.51 -1.36 10.86
N ILE A 10 25.68 -2.67 10.62
CA ILE A 10 24.63 -3.68 10.79
C ILE A 10 24.22 -3.79 12.26
N ILE A 11 25.18 -3.88 13.19
CA ILE A 11 24.88 -3.96 14.63
C ILE A 11 24.15 -2.69 15.10
N LEU A 12 24.54 -1.52 14.61
CA LEU A 12 23.84 -0.26 14.91
C LEU A 12 22.43 -0.22 14.31
N TRP A 13 22.22 -0.70 13.08
CA TRP A 13 20.90 -0.86 12.49
C TRP A 13 20.02 -1.82 13.31
N MET A 14 20.54 -2.99 13.68
CA MET A 14 19.80 -3.97 14.49
C MET A 14 19.43 -3.37 15.86
N THR A 15 20.37 -2.74 16.56
CA THR A 15 20.12 -2.14 17.89
C THR A 15 19.28 -0.87 17.84
N TYR A 16 19.18 -0.19 16.70
CA TYR A 16 18.29 0.96 16.51
C TYR A 16 16.84 0.54 16.29
N ASN A 17 16.60 -0.49 15.47
CA ASN A 17 15.25 -0.93 15.10
C ASN A 17 14.61 -1.87 16.14
N ASN A 18 15.38 -2.37 17.11
CA ASN A 18 14.88 -3.26 18.16
C ASN A 18 15.00 -2.59 19.53
N ASN A 19 14.00 -2.80 20.40
CA ASN A 19 13.99 -2.23 21.75
C ASN A 19 15.18 -2.70 22.61
N TYR A 20 15.59 -3.95 22.42
CA TYR A 20 16.78 -4.57 23.00
C TYR A 20 17.15 -5.82 22.20
N LEU A 21 18.41 -6.23 22.25
CA LEU A 21 18.90 -7.45 21.60
C LEU A 21 19.75 -8.27 22.55
N LYS A 22 19.61 -9.60 22.49
CA LYS A 22 20.52 -10.56 23.12
C LYS A 22 21.59 -10.98 22.12
N TRP A 23 22.67 -11.58 22.64
CA TRP A 23 23.78 -12.04 21.79
C TRP A 23 23.34 -13.04 20.70
N SER A 24 22.37 -13.90 21.03
CA SER A 24 21.76 -14.87 20.12
C SER A 24 21.13 -14.23 18.90
N ASP A 25 20.57 -13.03 19.04
CA ASP A 25 19.75 -12.40 18.02
C ASP A 25 20.59 -11.91 16.84
N PHE A 26 21.89 -11.65 17.08
CA PHE A 26 22.87 -11.32 16.05
C PHE A 26 23.45 -12.55 15.32
N LEU A 27 23.27 -13.74 15.92
CA LEU A 27 23.84 -15.01 15.44
C LEU A 27 22.81 -15.90 14.73
N ASN A 28 21.55 -15.45 14.63
CA ASN A 28 20.48 -16.23 14.03
C ASN A 28 20.72 -16.36 12.52
N ASP A 29 20.92 -17.59 12.06
CA ASP A 29 21.16 -17.96 10.66
C ASP A 29 19.92 -17.80 9.77
N LYS A 30 18.73 -17.68 10.38
CA LYS A 30 17.47 -17.34 9.70
C LYS A 30 17.18 -15.83 9.66
N ALA A 31 17.96 -15.01 10.35
CA ALA A 31 17.75 -13.56 10.31
C ALA A 31 18.15 -13.01 8.93
N PRO A 32 17.54 -11.89 8.48
CA PRO A 32 17.87 -11.27 7.19
C PRO A 32 19.36 -10.93 7.03
N ILE A 33 20.08 -10.79 8.14
CA ILE A 33 21.52 -10.48 8.17
C ILE A 33 22.20 -11.33 9.25
N PHE A 34 23.09 -12.22 8.84
CA PHE A 34 23.88 -13.08 9.73
C PHE A 34 25.26 -12.46 10.01
N ILE A 35 25.65 -12.35 11.29
CA ILE A 35 26.99 -11.93 11.69
C ILE A 35 27.70 -13.12 12.34
N ASN A 36 28.84 -13.54 11.79
CA ASN A 36 29.59 -14.63 12.41
C ASN A 36 30.12 -14.24 13.81
N GLN A 37 30.28 -15.21 14.70
CA GLN A 37 30.64 -14.99 16.11
C GLN A 37 31.95 -14.21 16.32
N SER A 38 32.94 -14.43 15.45
CA SER A 38 34.23 -13.74 15.53
C SER A 38 34.10 -12.25 15.20
N ALA A 39 33.32 -11.93 14.16
CA ALA A 39 33.03 -10.57 13.73
C ALA A 39 32.15 -9.85 14.75
N LEU A 40 31.09 -10.50 15.25
CA LEU A 40 30.22 -9.93 16.28
C LEU A 40 31.03 -9.57 17.53
N SER A 41 31.89 -10.47 18.01
CA SER A 41 32.73 -10.23 19.19
C SER A 41 33.65 -9.02 19.01
N LYS A 42 34.33 -8.95 17.86
CA LYS A 42 35.25 -7.85 17.57
C LYS A 42 34.52 -6.52 17.48
N ASN A 43 33.46 -6.45 16.69
CA ASN A 43 32.73 -5.22 16.37
C ASN A 43 31.88 -4.73 17.56
N MET A 44 31.20 -5.63 18.27
CA MET A 44 30.46 -5.26 19.48
C MET A 44 31.37 -4.66 20.56
N ASN A 45 32.56 -5.22 20.79
CA ASN A 45 33.52 -4.65 21.74
C ASN A 45 33.99 -3.24 21.34
N ILE A 46 34.14 -2.98 20.04
CA ILE A 46 34.45 -1.64 19.53
C ILE A 46 33.28 -0.68 19.81
N LEU A 47 32.05 -1.11 19.52
CA LEU A 47 30.84 -0.29 19.72
C LEU A 47 30.56 -0.01 21.22
N LEU A 48 30.80 -0.99 22.11
CA LEU A 48 30.74 -0.80 23.55
C LEU A 48 31.81 0.19 24.04
N LYS A 49 33.06 0.04 23.57
CA LYS A 49 34.16 0.94 23.94
C LYS A 49 33.95 2.38 23.47
N LYS A 50 33.27 2.56 22.34
CA LYS A 50 32.89 3.88 21.79
C LYS A 50 31.60 4.44 22.38
N ASP A 51 30.99 3.75 23.35
CA ASP A 51 29.70 4.12 23.94
C ASP A 51 28.58 4.29 22.89
N LEU A 52 28.60 3.53 21.80
CA LEU A 52 27.54 3.56 20.77
C LEU A 52 26.45 2.53 21.07
N VAL A 53 26.83 1.43 21.70
CA VAL A 53 25.93 0.42 22.23
C VAL A 53 26.28 0.26 23.71
N LYS A 54 25.28 0.01 24.55
CA LYS A 54 25.47 -0.35 25.95
C LYS A 54 24.92 -1.74 26.22
N LYS A 55 25.52 -2.42 27.18
CA LYS A 55 25.05 -3.70 27.71
C LYS A 55 24.51 -3.48 29.11
N ASP A 56 23.29 -3.91 29.38
CA ASP A 56 22.73 -3.86 30.73
C ASP A 56 23.04 -5.12 31.55
N ASP A 57 22.65 -5.10 32.82
CA ASP A 57 22.87 -6.19 33.77
C ASP A 57 22.16 -7.49 33.37
N LYS A 58 21.12 -7.39 32.52
CA LYS A 58 20.38 -8.54 31.95
C LYS A 58 21.07 -9.11 30.70
N LYS A 59 22.25 -8.60 30.34
CA LYS A 59 23.02 -8.93 29.14
C LYS A 59 22.32 -8.53 27.84
N GLU A 60 21.45 -7.54 27.88
CA GLU A 60 20.79 -6.98 26.70
C GLU A 60 21.59 -5.80 26.14
N TYR A 61 21.68 -5.73 24.82
CA TYR A 61 22.37 -4.68 24.07
C TYR A 61 21.35 -3.65 23.58
N ARG A 62 21.62 -2.38 23.86
CA ARG A 62 20.76 -1.25 23.48
C ARG A 62 21.60 -0.14 22.88
N ILE A 63 21.09 0.53 21.85
CA ILE A 63 21.76 1.69 21.28
C ILE A 63 21.76 2.85 22.28
N THR A 64 22.88 3.58 22.39
CA THR A 64 22.97 4.78 23.23
C THR A 64 22.52 6.02 22.47
N ARG A 65 22.45 7.18 23.13
CA ARG A 65 22.20 8.47 22.46
C ARG A 65 23.32 8.80 21.45
N THR A 66 24.57 8.53 21.82
CA THR A 66 25.74 8.68 20.94
C THR A 66 25.67 7.71 19.77
N GLY A 67 25.25 6.47 20.01
CA GLY A 67 24.99 5.47 18.97
C GLY A 67 23.93 5.91 17.97
N LYS A 68 22.82 6.50 18.42
CA LYS A 68 21.79 7.06 17.54
C LYS A 68 22.33 8.19 16.65
N ALA A 69 23.18 9.06 17.20
CA ALA A 69 23.82 10.13 16.44
C ALA A 69 24.82 9.60 15.39
N GLU A 70 25.62 8.58 15.71
CA GLU A 70 26.49 7.91 14.74
C GLU A 70 25.69 7.14 13.69
N TYR A 71 24.62 6.47 14.09
CA TYR A 71 23.73 5.78 13.16
C TYR A 71 23.07 6.75 12.18
N ALA A 72 22.67 7.94 12.61
CA ALA A 72 22.17 8.98 11.70
C ALA A 72 23.23 9.43 10.66
N LYS A 73 24.52 9.46 11.02
CA LYS A 73 25.62 9.72 10.06
C LYS A 73 25.81 8.54 9.11
N ILE A 74 25.63 7.30 9.58
CA ILE A 74 25.68 6.10 8.75
C ILE A 74 24.53 6.11 7.73
N LEU A 75 23.32 6.50 8.15
CA LEU A 75 22.20 6.68 7.23
C LEU A 75 22.55 7.67 6.12
N ARG A 76 23.12 8.85 6.47
CA ARG A 76 23.61 9.81 5.47
C ARG A 76 24.72 9.26 4.58
N PHE A 77 25.65 8.48 5.13
CA PHE A 77 26.73 7.85 4.37
C PHE A 77 26.22 6.87 3.30
N TYR A 78 25.07 6.24 3.55
CA TYR A 78 24.41 5.34 2.59
C TYR A 78 23.28 6.00 1.80
N ASP A 79 23.08 7.32 1.93
CA ASP A 79 21.93 8.03 1.36
C ASP A 79 20.56 7.47 1.83
N LEU A 80 20.52 6.84 3.00
CA LEU A 80 19.32 6.25 3.63
C LEU A 80 18.71 7.15 4.70
N ASP A 81 19.17 8.40 4.85
CA ASP A 81 18.48 9.35 5.72
C ASP A 81 17.21 9.88 5.05
N ARG A 82 16.26 10.37 5.86
CA ARG A 82 14.96 10.84 5.37
C ARG A 82 15.09 11.84 4.21
N GLN A 83 16.08 12.74 4.24
CA GLN A 83 16.24 13.74 3.19
C GLN A 83 16.76 13.10 1.90
N SER A 84 17.71 12.17 1.99
CA SER A 84 18.20 11.45 0.81
C SER A 84 17.13 10.56 0.19
N ILE A 85 16.31 9.86 0.98
CA ILE A 85 15.15 9.10 0.48
C ILE A 85 14.16 10.03 -0.24
N LEU A 86 13.82 11.17 0.38
CA LEU A 86 12.93 12.16 -0.25
C LEU A 86 13.53 12.74 -1.54
N ASN A 87 14.85 12.96 -1.58
CA ASN A 87 15.53 13.45 -2.77
C ASN A 87 15.58 12.40 -3.89
N GLU A 88 15.79 11.12 -3.57
CA GLU A 88 15.74 10.02 -4.55
C GLU A 88 14.33 9.84 -5.11
N GLU A 89 13.31 9.84 -4.25
CA GLU A 89 11.91 9.78 -4.69
C GLU A 89 11.55 11.02 -5.52
N SER A 90 12.03 12.22 -5.16
CA SER A 90 11.82 13.43 -5.96
C SER A 90 12.46 13.34 -7.34
N LYS A 91 13.70 12.82 -7.42
CA LYS A 91 14.39 12.58 -8.71
C LYS A 91 13.66 11.55 -9.54
N ARG A 92 13.20 10.46 -8.93
CA ARG A 92 12.39 9.42 -9.58
C ARG A 92 11.10 10.00 -10.14
N ILE A 93 10.38 10.80 -9.36
CA ILE A 93 9.17 11.50 -9.80
C ILE A 93 9.50 12.44 -10.96
N GLU A 94 10.60 13.20 -10.89
CA GLU A 94 11.02 14.10 -11.98
C GLU A 94 11.36 13.34 -13.26
N GLU A 95 12.06 12.20 -13.16
CA GLU A 95 12.40 11.36 -14.30
C GLU A 95 11.14 10.72 -14.93
N ILE A 96 10.25 10.18 -14.10
CA ILE A 96 8.94 9.67 -14.53
C ILE A 96 8.17 10.78 -15.24
N THR A 97 8.09 11.96 -14.65
CA THR A 97 7.38 13.12 -15.23
C THR A 97 7.93 13.48 -16.61
N LYS A 98 9.26 13.54 -16.78
CA LYS A 98 9.89 13.80 -18.09
C LYS A 98 9.58 12.72 -19.13
N ARG A 99 9.54 11.45 -18.72
CA ARG A 99 9.16 10.33 -19.61
C ARG A 99 7.68 10.42 -19.98
N THR A 100 6.81 10.68 -19.01
CA THR A 100 5.36 10.80 -19.20
C THR A 100 4.99 11.99 -20.09
N ILE A 101 5.65 13.16 -19.96
CA ILE A 101 5.43 14.30 -20.85
C ILE A 101 5.71 13.92 -22.30
N ARG A 102 6.86 13.27 -22.57
CA ARG A 102 7.20 12.81 -23.92
C ARG A 102 6.20 11.78 -24.46
N PHE A 103 5.68 10.92 -23.61
CA PHE A 103 4.63 9.96 -23.96
C PHE A 103 3.33 10.68 -24.34
N PHE A 104 2.88 11.65 -23.53
CA PHE A 104 1.69 12.45 -23.83
C PHE A 104 1.82 13.24 -25.14
N GLU A 105 2.98 13.85 -25.39
CA GLU A 105 3.27 14.55 -26.64
C GLU A 105 3.25 13.60 -27.84
N ARG A 106 3.87 12.42 -27.72
CA ARG A 106 3.92 11.40 -28.79
C ARG A 106 2.52 10.92 -29.21
N TYR A 107 1.64 10.72 -28.24
CA TYR A 107 0.31 10.15 -28.46
C TYR A 107 -0.81 11.19 -28.48
N ASN A 108 -0.46 12.49 -28.47
CA ASN A 108 -1.38 13.62 -28.45
C ASN A 108 -2.49 13.50 -27.38
N ILE A 109 -2.08 13.16 -26.16
CA ILE A 109 -3.00 13.01 -25.01
C ILE A 109 -3.20 14.40 -24.41
N GLU A 110 -4.36 15.00 -24.63
CA GLU A 110 -4.65 16.37 -24.20
C GLU A 110 -5.49 16.46 -22.93
N GLU A 111 -6.38 15.49 -22.68
CA GLU A 111 -7.32 15.53 -21.57
C GLU A 111 -6.65 15.37 -20.21
N ASP A 112 -6.80 16.38 -19.34
CA ASP A 112 -6.14 16.44 -18.03
C ASP A 112 -6.58 15.32 -17.08
N ASP A 113 -7.85 14.92 -17.15
CA ASP A 113 -8.41 13.83 -16.38
C ASP A 113 -7.76 12.48 -16.74
N ILE A 114 -7.52 12.23 -18.03
CA ILE A 114 -6.80 11.04 -18.51
C ILE A 114 -5.34 11.10 -18.08
N LYS A 115 -4.68 12.27 -18.22
CA LYS A 115 -3.29 12.47 -17.80
C LYS A 115 -3.11 12.22 -16.30
N PHE A 116 -4.02 12.74 -15.48
CA PHE A 116 -3.99 12.56 -14.03
C PHE A 116 -4.13 11.08 -13.64
N ARG A 117 -5.10 10.37 -14.21
CA ARG A 117 -5.28 8.93 -13.97
C ARG A 117 -4.06 8.12 -14.41
N PHE A 118 -3.52 8.43 -15.58
CA PHE A 118 -2.32 7.80 -16.10
C PHE A 118 -1.13 8.00 -15.14
N LEU A 119 -0.89 9.23 -14.69
CA LEU A 119 0.19 9.53 -13.74
C LEU A 119 0.02 8.78 -12.42
N ASN A 120 -1.20 8.75 -11.89
CA ASN A 120 -1.50 7.99 -10.68
C ASN A 120 -1.20 6.50 -10.86
N ASN A 121 -1.53 5.93 -12.02
CA ASN A 121 -1.24 4.53 -12.34
C ASN A 121 0.27 4.28 -12.46
N VAL A 122 1.02 5.15 -13.14
CA VAL A 122 2.48 5.00 -13.28
C VAL A 122 3.19 5.06 -11.92
N LEU A 123 2.73 5.92 -11.02
CA LEU A 123 3.32 6.06 -9.68
C LEU A 123 2.99 4.88 -8.76
N THR A 124 1.79 4.30 -8.90
CA THR A 124 1.33 3.20 -8.03
C THR A 124 1.68 1.81 -8.55
N LEU A 125 1.89 1.66 -9.87
CA LEU A 125 2.11 0.38 -10.53
C LEU A 125 3.54 0.33 -11.13
N PRO A 126 4.53 -0.17 -10.38
CA PRO A 126 5.90 -0.30 -10.89
C PRO A 126 5.97 -1.30 -12.05
N PHE A 127 6.62 -0.91 -13.15
CA PHE A 127 6.87 -1.75 -14.33
C PHE A 127 7.68 -3.01 -13.99
N GLU A 128 8.55 -2.92 -12.98
CA GLU A 128 9.45 -4.00 -12.54
C GLU A 128 8.70 -5.29 -12.20
N LYS A 129 7.46 -5.20 -11.72
CA LYS A 129 6.64 -6.38 -11.38
C LYS A 129 6.14 -7.16 -12.61
N LEU A 130 6.18 -6.54 -13.80
CA LEU A 130 5.79 -7.16 -15.06
C LEU A 130 6.98 -7.45 -15.98
N LYS A 131 8.20 -7.08 -15.54
CA LYS A 131 9.44 -7.31 -16.28
C LYS A 131 9.59 -8.80 -16.62
N GLY A 132 9.68 -9.11 -17.91
CA GLY A 132 9.74 -10.47 -18.45
C GLY A 132 8.42 -11.01 -19.01
N SER A 133 7.31 -10.29 -18.91
CA SER A 133 6.10 -10.55 -19.73
C SER A 133 5.69 -9.40 -20.63
N LEU A 134 6.28 -8.22 -20.41
CA LEU A 134 6.22 -7.09 -21.32
C LEU A 134 7.61 -6.86 -21.88
N ASP A 135 7.67 -6.61 -23.18
CA ASP A 135 8.92 -6.41 -23.91
C ASP A 135 9.51 -5.02 -23.62
N SER A 136 8.66 -4.02 -23.36
CA SER A 136 9.09 -2.67 -23.06
C SER A 136 8.27 -1.96 -21.98
N GLU A 137 8.88 -0.93 -21.38
CA GLU A 137 8.19 0.05 -20.51
C GLU A 137 7.18 0.89 -21.31
N GLU A 138 7.35 0.98 -22.63
CA GLU A 138 6.44 1.70 -23.52
C GLU A 138 5.10 0.96 -23.66
N ASP A 139 5.13 -0.35 -23.91
CA ASP A 139 3.91 -1.19 -23.95
C ASP A 139 3.16 -1.14 -22.61
N PHE A 140 3.90 -1.13 -21.49
CA PHE A 140 3.31 -0.97 -20.17
C PHE A 140 2.56 0.35 -20.05
N ASN A 141 3.17 1.45 -20.49
CA ASN A 141 2.52 2.77 -20.48
C ASN A 141 1.29 2.78 -21.39
N GLU A 142 1.32 2.15 -22.56
CA GLU A 142 0.13 2.05 -23.43
C GLU A 142 -1.02 1.30 -22.75
N ILE A 143 -0.73 0.22 -22.00
CA ILE A 143 -1.74 -0.49 -21.22
C ILE A 143 -2.29 0.41 -20.09
N LEU A 144 -1.42 1.15 -19.38
CA LEU A 144 -1.88 2.09 -18.37
C LEU A 144 -2.74 3.21 -18.97
N LEU A 145 -2.44 3.64 -20.19
CA LEU A 145 -3.26 4.59 -20.93
C LEU A 145 -4.63 3.99 -21.25
N PHE A 146 -4.69 2.75 -21.73
CA PHE A 146 -5.97 2.06 -21.99
C PHE A 146 -6.85 2.04 -20.73
N LEU A 147 -6.29 1.68 -19.58
CA LEU A 147 -7.00 1.70 -18.29
C LEU A 147 -7.45 3.11 -17.88
N SER A 148 -6.67 4.14 -18.23
CA SER A 148 -6.96 5.53 -17.88
C SER A 148 -8.04 6.16 -18.76
N VAL A 149 -8.14 5.74 -20.02
CA VAL A 149 -9.17 6.15 -20.98
C VAL A 149 -10.49 5.43 -20.65
N ASN A 150 -10.45 4.13 -20.43
CA ASN A 150 -11.64 3.32 -20.13
C ASN A 150 -11.95 3.30 -18.62
N HIS A 151 -12.12 4.49 -18.04
CA HIS A 151 -12.48 4.68 -16.63
C HIS A 151 -13.95 5.13 -16.51
N PRO A 152 -14.73 4.72 -15.48
CA PRO A 152 -16.16 5.06 -15.39
C PRO A 152 -16.49 6.56 -15.49
N ASN A 153 -15.61 7.43 -14.98
CA ASN A 153 -15.74 8.90 -15.11
C ASN A 153 -15.66 9.42 -16.56
N GLN A 154 -15.32 8.59 -17.54
CA GLN A 154 -15.30 8.98 -18.95
C GLN A 154 -16.58 8.61 -19.68
N TYR A 155 -17.46 7.84 -19.04
CA TYR A 155 -18.72 7.45 -19.64
C TYR A 155 -19.49 8.68 -20.19
N PRO A 156 -20.00 8.62 -21.44
CA PRO A 156 -20.13 7.45 -22.31
C PRO A 156 -18.93 7.18 -23.23
N GLU A 157 -17.87 7.98 -23.15
CA GLU A 157 -16.66 7.82 -23.96
C GLU A 157 -15.97 6.49 -23.64
N TYR A 158 -15.64 5.75 -24.68
CA TYR A 158 -15.05 4.41 -24.59
C TYR A 158 -14.21 4.12 -25.83
N ILE A 159 -13.07 3.45 -25.64
CA ILE A 159 -12.28 2.91 -26.74
C ILE A 159 -12.14 1.39 -26.59
N SER A 160 -12.59 0.64 -27.59
CA SER A 160 -12.47 -0.82 -27.57
C SER A 160 -11.00 -1.25 -27.68
N PRO A 161 -10.64 -2.48 -27.27
CA PRO A 161 -9.30 -3.01 -27.48
C PRO A 161 -8.87 -2.94 -28.95
N GLU A 162 -9.76 -3.24 -29.89
CA GLU A 162 -9.49 -3.15 -31.33
C GLU A 162 -9.17 -1.72 -31.76
N ALA A 163 -10.01 -0.76 -31.36
CA ALA A 163 -9.84 0.63 -31.74
C ALA A 163 -8.57 1.23 -31.10
N PHE A 164 -8.27 0.86 -29.86
CA PHE A 164 -7.06 1.27 -29.17
C PHE A 164 -5.81 0.71 -29.83
N SER A 165 -5.81 -0.60 -30.12
CA SER A 165 -4.74 -1.27 -30.86
C SER A 165 -4.46 -0.63 -32.21
N MET A 166 -5.50 -0.30 -32.98
CA MET A 166 -5.33 0.39 -34.26
C MET A 166 -4.81 1.82 -34.08
N LYS A 167 -5.27 2.55 -33.07
CA LYS A 167 -4.89 3.94 -32.83
C LYS A 167 -3.43 4.07 -32.40
N TYR A 168 -2.93 3.14 -31.59
CA TYR A 168 -1.62 3.25 -30.95
C TYR A 168 -0.59 2.25 -31.46
N GLY A 169 -0.98 1.29 -32.29
CA GLY A 169 -0.06 0.35 -32.92
C GLY A 169 0.36 -0.83 -32.04
N ILE A 170 -0.40 -1.12 -30.97
CA ILE A 170 -0.19 -2.27 -30.09
C ILE A 170 -0.97 -3.49 -30.58
N ASP A 171 -0.36 -4.68 -30.53
CA ASP A 171 -1.07 -5.92 -30.84
C ASP A 171 -2.22 -6.14 -29.87
N LYS A 172 -3.39 -6.50 -30.40
CA LYS A 172 -4.62 -6.66 -29.60
C LYS A 172 -4.49 -7.78 -28.58
N LEU A 173 -3.89 -8.91 -28.96
CA LEU A 173 -3.74 -10.06 -28.06
C LEU A 173 -2.78 -9.71 -26.93
N ASP A 174 -1.72 -8.98 -27.24
CA ASP A 174 -0.78 -8.48 -26.23
C ASP A 174 -1.45 -7.50 -25.27
N LEU A 175 -2.24 -6.54 -25.78
CA LEU A 175 -3.03 -5.62 -24.98
C LEU A 175 -3.97 -6.38 -24.01
N GLU A 176 -4.80 -7.28 -24.54
CA GLU A 176 -5.77 -8.04 -23.75
C GLU A 176 -5.09 -8.96 -22.72
N PHE A 177 -4.02 -9.65 -23.11
CA PHE A 177 -3.27 -10.53 -22.22
C PHE A 177 -2.70 -9.77 -21.03
N ASN A 178 -2.12 -8.60 -21.29
CA ASN A 178 -1.50 -7.81 -20.25
C ASN A 178 -2.51 -7.10 -19.36
N ILE A 179 -3.63 -6.61 -19.90
CA ILE A 179 -4.77 -6.13 -19.10
C ILE A 179 -5.21 -7.22 -18.12
N ARG A 180 -5.42 -8.46 -18.59
CA ARG A 180 -5.77 -9.58 -17.71
C ARG A 180 -4.70 -9.85 -16.66
N LYS A 181 -3.42 -9.74 -17.02
CA LYS A 181 -2.32 -9.94 -16.06
C LYS A 181 -2.31 -8.87 -14.96
N ILE A 182 -2.54 -7.60 -15.29
CA ILE A 182 -2.61 -6.50 -14.33
C ILE A 182 -3.83 -6.65 -13.42
N ILE A 183 -4.99 -6.96 -14.01
CA ILE A 183 -6.28 -6.94 -13.31
C ILE A 183 -6.55 -8.24 -12.53
N GLU A 184 -6.27 -9.40 -13.11
CA GLU A 184 -6.76 -10.69 -12.60
C GLU A 184 -5.69 -11.48 -11.84
N LYS A 185 -4.42 -11.36 -12.23
CA LYS A 185 -3.34 -12.18 -11.63
C LYS A 185 -2.78 -11.62 -10.32
N ASN A 186 -3.40 -10.58 -9.74
CA ASN A 186 -2.98 -9.92 -8.49
C ASN A 186 -1.46 -9.64 -8.44
N VAL A 187 -0.88 -9.27 -9.58
CA VAL A 187 0.56 -8.92 -9.65
C VAL A 187 0.85 -7.70 -8.76
N TYR A 188 -0.15 -6.83 -8.63
CA TYR A 188 -0.13 -5.68 -7.75
C TYR A 188 -0.98 -5.96 -6.51
N SER A 189 -0.62 -5.31 -5.40
CA SER A 189 -1.38 -5.37 -4.14
C SER A 189 -2.72 -4.64 -4.23
N THR A 190 -2.88 -3.79 -5.25
CA THR A 190 -4.13 -3.06 -5.53
C THR A 190 -5.07 -3.94 -6.37
N LYS A 191 -6.32 -4.03 -5.93
CA LYS A 191 -7.39 -4.69 -6.68
C LYS A 191 -7.95 -3.76 -7.74
N PHE A 192 -8.24 -4.31 -8.91
CA PHE A 192 -8.99 -3.64 -9.97
C PHE A 192 -10.43 -4.15 -10.00
N PHE A 193 -11.35 -3.24 -10.28
CA PHE A 193 -12.76 -3.50 -10.52
C PHE A 193 -13.07 -3.34 -12.00
N LYS A 194 -13.96 -4.19 -12.49
CA LYS A 194 -14.49 -4.15 -13.85
C LYS A 194 -15.97 -3.78 -13.79
N LEU A 195 -16.36 -2.75 -14.53
CA LEU A 195 -17.76 -2.39 -14.74
C LEU A 195 -18.13 -2.71 -16.19
N GLU A 196 -18.88 -3.78 -16.36
CA GLU A 196 -19.32 -4.28 -17.67
C GLU A 196 -20.65 -3.63 -18.03
N VAL A 197 -20.69 -2.90 -19.16
CA VAL A 197 -21.88 -2.13 -19.58
C VAL A 197 -22.69 -2.86 -20.63
N ASP A 198 -22.01 -3.31 -21.68
CA ASP A 198 -22.53 -4.15 -22.77
C ASP A 198 -21.50 -5.27 -23.01
N ASP A 199 -21.83 -6.25 -23.86
CA ASP A 199 -20.97 -7.43 -24.17
C ASP A 199 -19.50 -7.08 -24.50
N ASP A 200 -19.24 -5.87 -25.01
CA ASP A 200 -17.91 -5.42 -25.42
C ASP A 200 -17.38 -4.18 -24.67
N LYS A 201 -18.12 -3.62 -23.70
CA LYS A 201 -17.73 -2.37 -23.02
C LYS A 201 -17.41 -2.60 -21.55
N VAL A 202 -16.14 -2.50 -21.22
CA VAL A 202 -15.64 -2.67 -19.84
C VAL A 202 -14.88 -1.43 -19.41
N TYR A 203 -15.32 -0.85 -18.30
CA TYR A 203 -14.62 0.23 -17.61
C TYR A 203 -13.86 -0.32 -16.41
N TYR A 204 -12.72 0.30 -16.10
CA TYR A 204 -11.79 -0.15 -15.08
C TYR A 204 -11.51 0.94 -14.06
N PHE A 205 -11.43 0.55 -12.81
CA PHE A 205 -11.19 1.46 -11.70
C PHE A 205 -10.54 0.67 -10.54
N GLN A 206 -9.73 1.30 -9.72
CA GLN A 206 -8.88 0.68 -8.70
C GLN A 206 -9.38 0.88 -7.27
N ALA A 207 -9.11 -0.12 -6.42
CA ALA A 207 -9.29 0.01 -4.99
C ALA A 207 -8.46 1.18 -4.42
N ASN A 208 -9.06 1.93 -3.50
CA ASN A 208 -8.52 3.12 -2.84
C ASN A 208 -8.35 4.37 -3.72
N GLU A 209 -8.79 4.34 -4.98
CA GLU A 209 -8.90 5.59 -5.74
C GLU A 209 -10.13 6.40 -5.30
N LYS A 210 -10.27 7.64 -5.79
CA LYS A 210 -11.36 8.53 -5.36
C LYS A 210 -12.76 7.93 -5.57
N ILE A 211 -13.05 7.38 -6.75
CA ILE A 211 -14.38 6.85 -7.06
C ILE A 211 -14.71 5.64 -6.18
N GLU A 212 -13.75 4.75 -5.96
CA GLU A 212 -13.94 3.57 -5.13
C GLU A 212 -14.08 3.91 -3.65
N LYS A 213 -13.31 4.89 -3.14
CA LYS A 213 -13.46 5.37 -1.75
C LYS A 213 -14.86 5.91 -1.47
N VAL A 214 -15.41 6.71 -2.39
CA VAL A 214 -16.76 7.26 -2.25
C VAL A 214 -17.80 6.14 -2.38
N LEU A 215 -17.63 5.22 -3.33
CA LEU A 215 -18.49 4.05 -3.47
C LEU A 215 -18.50 3.18 -2.20
N SER A 216 -17.34 2.92 -1.61
CA SER A 216 -17.18 2.16 -0.37
C SER A 216 -17.94 2.83 0.77
N ALA A 217 -17.75 4.15 0.95
CA ALA A 217 -18.40 4.90 2.01
C ALA A 217 -19.93 4.88 1.90
N ILE A 218 -20.48 5.12 0.70
CA ILE A 218 -21.92 5.08 0.45
C ILE A 218 -22.45 3.66 0.72
N THR A 219 -21.78 2.64 0.18
CA THR A 219 -22.19 1.24 0.34
C THR A 219 -22.18 0.83 1.80
N GLU A 220 -21.11 1.15 2.55
CA GLU A 220 -20.97 0.84 3.97
C GLU A 220 -22.04 1.52 4.83
N ASP A 221 -22.38 2.79 4.54
CA ASP A 221 -23.43 3.51 5.28
C ASP A 221 -24.79 2.81 5.14
N HIS A 222 -25.20 2.51 3.91
CA HIS A 222 -26.46 1.81 3.65
C HIS A 222 -26.50 0.41 4.24
N ILE A 223 -25.41 -0.36 4.14
CA ILE A 223 -25.33 -1.70 4.72
C ILE A 223 -25.33 -1.65 6.26
N THR A 224 -24.67 -0.66 6.86
CA THR A 224 -24.67 -0.45 8.31
C THR A 224 -26.07 -0.07 8.79
N LYS A 225 -26.73 0.85 8.10
CA LYS A 225 -28.11 1.27 8.37
C LYS A 225 -29.08 0.08 8.27
N PHE A 226 -28.99 -0.72 7.20
CA PHE A 226 -29.72 -1.98 7.04
C PHE A 226 -29.52 -2.90 8.25
N THR A 227 -28.25 -3.12 8.63
CA THR A 227 -27.90 -4.04 9.71
C THR A 227 -28.43 -3.57 11.07
N TYR A 228 -28.28 -2.28 11.37
CA TYR A 228 -28.70 -1.71 12.67
C TYR A 228 -30.21 -1.62 12.80
N LEU A 229 -30.91 -1.16 11.76
CA LEU A 229 -32.36 -1.04 11.78
C LEU A 229 -33.03 -2.41 11.83
N ASN A 230 -32.54 -3.41 11.09
CA ASN A 230 -33.07 -4.77 11.18
C ASN A 230 -32.89 -5.36 12.59
N LYS A 231 -31.71 -5.21 13.21
CA LYS A 231 -31.48 -5.63 14.62
C LYS A 231 -32.36 -4.88 15.63
N LEU A 232 -32.66 -3.61 15.39
CA LEU A 232 -33.53 -2.81 16.24
C LEU A 232 -34.98 -3.30 16.15
N TYR A 233 -35.47 -3.55 14.94
CA TYR A 233 -36.84 -4.00 14.72
C TYR A 233 -37.07 -5.45 15.14
N GLU A 234 -36.08 -6.34 15.02
CA GLU A 234 -36.12 -7.69 15.60
C GLU A 234 -36.38 -7.67 17.11
N LYS A 235 -35.87 -6.65 17.81
CA LYS A 235 -36.06 -6.49 19.27
C LYS A 235 -37.33 -5.75 19.64
N THR A 236 -38.13 -5.32 18.67
CA THR A 236 -39.32 -4.47 18.90
C THR A 236 -40.61 -5.27 18.68
N PRO A 237 -41.50 -5.38 19.69
CA PRO A 237 -42.68 -6.26 19.62
C PRO A 237 -43.71 -5.94 18.51
N ASN A 238 -43.68 -4.73 17.94
CA ASN A 238 -44.57 -4.28 16.84
C ASN A 238 -43.79 -3.75 15.61
N GLY A 239 -42.53 -4.17 15.41
CA GLY A 239 -41.70 -3.64 14.32
C GLY A 239 -42.12 -4.10 12.92
N THR A 240 -42.35 -3.17 11.99
CA THR A 240 -42.35 -3.39 10.52
C THR A 240 -41.79 -2.14 9.82
N PRO A 241 -41.12 -2.24 8.64
CA PRO A 241 -40.69 -3.42 7.89
C PRO A 241 -39.23 -3.82 8.15
N GLN A 242 -38.93 -5.10 7.89
CA GLN A 242 -37.58 -5.61 7.64
C GLN A 242 -37.06 -4.93 6.36
N LEU A 243 -36.02 -4.10 6.47
CA LEU A 243 -35.29 -3.66 5.28
C LEU A 243 -34.80 -4.93 4.58
N THR A 244 -35.03 -5.04 3.28
CA THR A 244 -34.53 -6.16 2.47
C THR A 244 -33.20 -5.77 1.85
N LEU A 245 -32.37 -6.78 1.55
CA LEU A 245 -31.12 -6.55 0.83
C LEU A 245 -31.38 -5.88 -0.53
N GLU A 246 -32.46 -6.28 -1.22
CA GLU A 246 -32.90 -5.70 -2.48
C GLU A 246 -33.21 -4.20 -2.36
N SER A 247 -34.02 -3.80 -1.37
CA SER A 247 -34.31 -2.38 -1.13
C SER A 247 -33.07 -1.55 -0.73
N THR A 248 -32.08 -2.20 -0.13
CA THR A 248 -30.81 -1.56 0.24
C THR A 248 -29.91 -1.37 -0.98
N ILE A 249 -29.85 -2.37 -1.86
CA ILE A 249 -29.17 -2.29 -3.16
C ILE A 249 -29.79 -1.17 -4.00
N ASP A 250 -31.12 -1.09 -4.09
CA ASP A 250 -31.80 -0.02 -4.84
C ASP A 250 -31.49 1.37 -4.29
N ALA A 251 -31.42 1.51 -2.96
CA ALA A 251 -31.05 2.77 -2.31
C ALA A 251 -29.60 3.19 -2.62
N ILE A 252 -28.66 2.22 -2.57
CA ILE A 252 -27.27 2.47 -2.96
C ILE A 252 -27.20 2.87 -4.43
N LEU A 253 -27.88 2.12 -5.33
CA LEU A 253 -27.89 2.41 -6.75
C LEU A 253 -28.40 3.82 -7.06
N LEU A 254 -29.45 4.25 -6.35
CA LEU A 254 -29.99 5.60 -6.51
C LEU A 254 -28.94 6.66 -6.11
N GLU A 255 -28.34 6.53 -4.93
CA GLU A 255 -27.36 7.52 -4.44
C GLU A 255 -26.09 7.56 -5.30
N ILE A 256 -25.54 6.41 -5.71
CA ILE A 256 -24.33 6.39 -6.53
C ILE A 256 -24.60 6.91 -7.95
N CYS A 257 -25.80 6.71 -8.51
CA CYS A 257 -26.15 7.27 -9.82
C CYS A 257 -26.45 8.78 -9.77
N ASP A 258 -26.85 9.30 -8.61
CA ASP A 258 -27.13 10.73 -8.44
C ASP A 258 -25.84 11.55 -8.23
N HIS A 259 -24.79 10.93 -7.69
CA HIS A 259 -23.62 11.67 -7.19
C HIS A 259 -22.25 11.16 -7.66
N LEU A 260 -22.15 9.95 -8.19
CA LEU A 260 -20.85 9.30 -8.44
C LEU A 260 -20.68 8.76 -9.87
N PHE A 261 -21.70 8.07 -10.39
CA PHE A 261 -21.69 7.46 -11.72
C PHE A 261 -22.78 8.08 -12.60
N ASP A 262 -22.61 8.01 -13.91
CA ASP A 262 -23.66 8.39 -14.85
C ASP A 262 -24.90 7.49 -14.66
N ALA A 263 -26.09 8.08 -14.62
CA ALA A 263 -27.34 7.36 -14.39
C ALA A 263 -27.62 6.25 -15.41
N ARG A 264 -27.03 6.32 -16.62
CA ARG A 264 -27.14 5.28 -17.64
C ARG A 264 -26.36 4.00 -17.29
N LEU A 265 -25.46 4.05 -16.31
CA LEU A 265 -24.72 2.88 -15.81
C LEU A 265 -25.50 2.08 -14.75
N LYS A 266 -26.74 2.48 -14.41
CA LYS A 266 -27.51 1.89 -13.31
C LYS A 266 -27.67 0.38 -13.40
N GLU A 267 -27.94 -0.16 -14.60
CA GLU A 267 -28.11 -1.60 -14.80
C GLU A 267 -26.81 -2.36 -14.55
N SER A 268 -25.71 -1.91 -15.16
CA SER A 268 -24.36 -2.43 -14.97
C SER A 268 -23.92 -2.39 -13.51
N LEU A 269 -24.19 -1.28 -12.83
CA LEU A 269 -23.92 -1.11 -11.41
C LEU A 269 -24.77 -2.07 -10.56
N GLY A 270 -26.01 -2.33 -10.95
CA GLY A 270 -26.89 -3.31 -10.30
C GLY A 270 -26.33 -4.74 -10.34
N ILE A 271 -25.66 -5.11 -11.44
CA ILE A 271 -24.98 -6.40 -11.58
C ILE A 271 -23.67 -6.41 -10.77
N PHE A 272 -22.93 -5.30 -10.79
CA PHE A 272 -21.63 -5.17 -10.12
C PHE A 272 -21.73 -5.14 -8.58
N LEU A 273 -22.73 -4.44 -8.04
CA LEU A 273 -22.80 -4.09 -6.61
C LEU A 273 -22.83 -5.30 -5.67
N PRO A 274 -23.56 -6.41 -5.94
CA PRO A 274 -23.55 -7.58 -5.08
C PRO A 274 -22.16 -8.17 -4.85
N ASP A 275 -21.32 -8.25 -5.88
CA ASP A 275 -19.96 -8.77 -5.76
C ASP A 275 -19.01 -7.76 -5.10
N TYR A 276 -19.26 -6.47 -5.30
CA TYR A 276 -18.57 -5.41 -4.58
C TYR A 276 -18.85 -5.45 -3.07
N ILE A 277 -20.11 -5.64 -2.66
CA ILE A 277 -20.49 -5.80 -1.24
C ILE A 277 -19.80 -7.02 -0.62
N LYS A 278 -19.74 -8.16 -1.34
CA LYS A 278 -18.98 -9.34 -0.87
C LYS A 278 -17.50 -9.02 -0.68
N TYR A 279 -16.90 -8.26 -1.60
CA TYR A 279 -15.52 -7.82 -1.48
C TYR A 279 -15.31 -6.95 -0.23
N LEU A 280 -16.18 -5.97 0.03
CA LEU A 280 -16.10 -5.13 1.23
C LEU A 280 -16.23 -5.96 2.51
N ALA A 281 -17.19 -6.88 2.55
CA ALA A 281 -17.38 -7.77 3.69
C ALA A 281 -16.11 -8.59 3.99
N TYR A 282 -15.48 -9.16 2.95
CA TYR A 282 -14.21 -9.86 3.09
C TYR A 282 -13.09 -8.94 3.59
N LYS A 283 -12.94 -7.75 3.00
CA LYS A 283 -11.94 -6.74 3.40
C LYS A 283 -12.07 -6.38 4.89
N MET A 284 -13.30 -6.12 5.35
CA MET A 284 -13.60 -5.81 6.75
C MET A 284 -13.31 -6.99 7.68
N GLU A 285 -13.66 -8.22 7.31
CA GLU A 285 -13.38 -9.40 8.13
C GLU A 285 -11.89 -9.68 8.24
N THR A 286 -11.14 -9.52 7.14
CA THR A 286 -9.68 -9.65 7.15
C THR A 286 -9.04 -8.56 8.00
N GLN A 287 -9.50 -7.30 7.88
CA GLN A 287 -9.00 -6.21 8.71
C GLN A 287 -9.30 -6.44 10.20
N LYS A 288 -10.51 -6.88 10.54
CA LYS A 288 -10.87 -7.23 11.92
C LYS A 288 -10.04 -8.39 12.46
N LYS A 289 -9.74 -9.42 11.66
CA LYS A 289 -8.83 -10.51 12.06
C LYS A 289 -7.42 -10.00 12.32
N LEU A 290 -6.92 -9.07 11.50
CA LEU A 290 -5.61 -8.44 11.70
C LEU A 290 -5.61 -7.56 12.96
N GLU A 291 -6.66 -6.79 13.22
CA GLU A 291 -6.84 -6.03 14.45
C GLU A 291 -6.93 -6.97 15.66
N GLU A 292 -7.71 -8.06 15.61
CA GLU A 292 -7.77 -9.06 16.69
C GLU A 292 -6.42 -9.78 16.91
N ILE A 293 -5.65 -10.04 15.85
CA ILE A 293 -4.29 -10.59 15.96
C ILE A 293 -3.35 -9.54 16.57
N THR A 294 -3.47 -8.28 16.17
CA THR A 294 -2.68 -7.16 16.68
C THR A 294 -3.02 -6.88 18.15
N ASP A 295 -4.29 -6.91 18.55
CA ASP A 295 -4.78 -6.78 19.91
C ASP A 295 -4.37 -7.98 20.77
N LYS A 296 -4.37 -9.20 20.20
CA LYS A 296 -3.82 -10.38 20.87
C LYS A 296 -2.31 -10.28 21.02
N LEU A 297 -1.60 -9.75 20.03
CA LEU A 297 -0.16 -9.54 20.07
C LEU A 297 0.16 -8.44 21.08
N GLU A 298 -0.56 -7.32 21.07
CA GLU A 298 -0.43 -6.20 22.01
C GLU A 298 -0.84 -6.63 23.43
N GLY A 299 -1.89 -7.43 23.57
CA GLY A 299 -2.31 -8.05 24.82
C GLY A 299 -1.31 -9.10 25.32
N THR A 300 -0.67 -9.85 24.43
CA THR A 300 0.42 -10.78 24.78
C THR A 300 1.67 -10.00 25.16
N ILE A 301 2.02 -8.94 24.43
CA ILE A 301 3.10 -8.01 24.73
C ILE A 301 2.84 -7.33 26.08
N TRP A 302 1.62 -6.89 26.38
CA TRP A 302 1.24 -6.29 27.66
C TRP A 302 1.23 -7.30 28.80
N ARG A 303 0.75 -8.53 28.56
CA ARG A 303 0.79 -9.61 29.55
C ARG A 303 2.23 -10.02 29.85
N ASP A 304 3.07 -10.07 28.83
CA ASP A 304 4.50 -10.27 28.95
C ASP A 304 5.14 -9.08 29.68
N PHE A 305 4.74 -7.84 29.38
CA PHE A 305 5.21 -6.62 30.06
C PHE A 305 4.85 -6.62 31.56
N GLN A 306 3.65 -7.10 31.92
CA GLN A 306 3.25 -7.29 33.31
C GLN A 306 3.99 -8.46 33.97
N TYR A 307 4.29 -9.54 33.24
CA TYR A 307 5.15 -10.63 33.70
C TYR A 307 6.61 -10.17 33.94
N TYR A 308 7.16 -9.32 33.06
CA TYR A 308 8.49 -8.71 33.21
C TYR A 308 8.57 -7.72 34.38
N SER A 309 7.44 -7.15 34.79
CA SER A 309 7.36 -6.30 35.98
C SER A 309 7.27 -7.10 37.29
N ALA A 310 6.95 -8.40 37.23
CA ALA A 310 6.62 -9.20 38.41
C ALA A 310 7.47 -10.48 38.63
N ALA A 311 8.25 -10.97 37.67
CA ALA A 311 9.05 -12.19 37.88
C ALA A 311 10.43 -12.16 37.19
N ASN A 312 11.48 -12.38 37.98
CA ASN A 312 12.81 -12.74 37.52
C ASN A 312 12.79 -14.18 36.95
N GLU A 313 12.72 -14.35 35.63
CA GLU A 313 13.36 -15.43 34.85
C GLU A 313 13.10 -15.26 33.32
N PRO A 314 14.00 -15.75 32.43
CA PRO A 314 13.97 -15.41 31.01
C PRO A 314 12.97 -16.25 30.20
N PRO A 315 12.25 -15.67 29.21
CA PRO A 315 11.33 -16.41 28.36
C PRO A 315 12.04 -17.15 27.21
N LYS A 316 11.43 -18.28 26.80
CA LYS A 316 11.80 -19.10 25.64
C LYS A 316 11.13 -18.55 24.37
N THR A 317 11.89 -18.51 23.28
CA THR A 317 11.54 -18.02 21.94
C THR A 317 10.51 -18.90 21.22
N TYR A 318 9.54 -18.25 20.57
CA TYR A 318 8.82 -18.79 19.40
C TYR A 318 9.21 -17.98 18.17
N ASP A 319 9.38 -18.71 17.06
CA ASP A 319 9.92 -18.32 15.75
C ASP A 319 8.73 -18.17 14.79
N GLU A 320 8.40 -16.96 14.31
CA GLU A 320 7.45 -16.78 13.19
C GLU A 320 7.84 -15.60 12.27
N ASN A 321 8.09 -15.99 11.01
CA ASN A 321 7.70 -15.38 9.74
C ASN A 321 8.14 -13.95 9.36
N GLN A 322 8.93 -13.93 8.29
CA GLN A 322 9.27 -12.78 7.46
C GLN A 322 8.01 -12.24 6.76
N GLU A 323 7.55 -11.05 7.13
CA GLU A 323 6.72 -10.20 6.28
C GLU A 323 7.51 -8.96 5.85
N ASN A 324 7.63 -8.78 4.54
CA ASN A 324 8.20 -7.58 3.93
C ASN A 324 7.19 -6.43 4.07
N TYR A 325 7.47 -5.48 4.96
CA TYR A 325 6.72 -4.23 5.04
C TYR A 325 7.04 -3.35 3.83
N TYR A 326 6.11 -3.28 2.88
CA TYR A 326 6.04 -2.14 1.95
C TYR A 326 5.39 -0.96 2.70
N ILE A 327 6.07 0.18 2.69
CA ILE A 327 5.55 1.43 3.24
C ILE A 327 4.33 1.85 2.40
N SER A 328 3.18 1.97 3.07
CA SER A 328 1.93 2.52 2.52
C SER A 328 2.13 3.98 2.07
N PRO A 329 1.65 4.41 0.88
CA PRO A 329 1.79 5.78 0.38
C PRO A 329 1.01 6.89 1.11
N GLN A 330 0.55 6.66 2.35
CA GLN A 330 -0.03 7.72 3.20
C GLN A 330 0.97 8.83 3.57
N ILE A 331 2.23 8.73 3.14
CA ILE A 331 3.32 9.66 3.42
C ILE A 331 3.14 11.07 2.81
N PHE A 332 2.21 11.28 1.88
CA PHE A 332 2.00 12.62 1.30
C PHE A 332 1.00 13.51 2.05
N GLU A 333 0.32 13.01 3.09
CA GLU A 333 -0.56 13.85 3.93
C GLU A 333 0.18 14.60 5.05
N ILE A 334 1.49 14.38 5.25
CA ILE A 334 2.34 15.11 6.22
C ILE A 334 3.28 16.09 5.50
N LEU A 335 2.90 16.57 4.32
CA LEU A 335 3.57 17.70 3.65
C LEU A 335 2.88 19.04 3.92
N ASP A 336 1.80 19.07 4.72
CA ASP A 336 1.12 20.30 5.15
C ASP A 336 1.96 21.18 6.09
N ASP A 337 2.99 20.63 6.75
CA ASP A 337 3.89 21.44 7.59
C ASP A 337 4.91 22.27 6.79
N TYR A 338 4.97 22.12 5.45
CA TYR A 338 6.01 22.76 4.61
C TYR A 338 5.62 24.07 3.91
N TYR A 339 4.46 24.68 4.21
CA TYR A 339 4.10 26.00 3.64
C TYR A 339 3.72 27.10 4.64
N ILE A 340 4.08 26.97 5.92
CA ILE A 340 4.03 28.11 6.85
C ILE A 340 5.40 28.36 7.46
N ILE A 341 6.27 29.01 6.69
CA ILE A 341 7.32 29.88 7.25
C ILE A 341 6.91 31.31 6.92
N PRO A 342 6.73 32.20 7.92
CA PRO A 342 6.44 33.61 7.67
C PRO A 342 7.63 34.25 6.97
N SER A 343 7.35 35.05 5.94
CA SER A 343 8.32 35.98 5.38
C SER A 343 8.74 37.01 6.44
N THR A 344 9.89 36.77 7.05
CA THR A 344 10.70 37.80 7.71
C THR A 344 12.12 37.65 7.19
N SER A 345 12.63 38.57 6.39
CA SER A 345 13.24 39.78 6.94
C SER A 345 13.50 40.82 5.84
N ALA A 346 13.38 42.08 6.24
CA ALA A 346 14.13 43.22 5.70
C ALA A 346 15.59 43.16 6.18
#